data_AF-A0A931G618-F1
#
_entry.id   AF-A0A931G618-F1
#
_cell.length_a   1.000
_cell.length_b   1.000
_cell.length_c   1.000
_cell.angle_alpha   90.00
_cell.angle_beta   90.00
_cell.angle_gamma   90.00
#
_symmetry.space_group_name_H-M   'P 1'
#
loop_
_entity.id
_entity.type
_entity.pdbx_description
1 polymer ?
#
loop_
_entity_poly.entity_id
_entity_poly.type
_entity_poly.pdbx_seq_one_letter_code
_entity_poly.pdbx_strand_id
1 'polypeptide(L)'
;MREHTSIAQMSIGDRPRERLLSVGIRRLRDVEVLAVIIGSGIRSCSSVELAARILHRTSGAAGLAEASLEQLLEVDGVGPALAMRIVAGSELSRRAARRAKG
;
A
#
# COMPACT_ATOMS: atom_id res chain seq x y z
N MET A 1 -0.99 26.23 2.08
CA MET A 1 -0.95 25.18 1.05
C MET A 1 0.07 24.15 1.52
N ARG A 2 -0.32 22.91 1.82
CA ARG A 2 0.66 21.88 2.21
C ARG A 2 1.29 21.36 0.91
N GLU A 3 2.61 21.46 0.80
CA GLU A 3 3.36 20.85 -0.30
C GLU A 3 3.23 19.34 -0.15
N HIS A 4 2.44 18.71 -1.01
CA HIS A 4 2.36 17.26 -1.10
C HIS A 4 3.54 16.80 -1.95
N THR A 5 4.48 16.07 -1.35
CA THR A 5 5.66 15.57 -2.04
C THR A 5 5.21 14.57 -3.11
N SER A 6 5.28 14.96 -4.37
CA SER A 6 5.06 14.06 -5.49
C SER A 6 6.14 12.98 -5.50
N ILE A 7 5.79 11.73 -5.82
CA ILE A 7 6.80 10.66 -6.02
C ILE A 7 7.84 11.06 -7.07
N ALA A 8 7.46 11.88 -8.06
CA ALA A 8 8.38 12.41 -9.05
C ALA A 8 9.48 13.30 -8.45
N GLN A 9 9.22 13.94 -7.31
CA GLN A 9 10.17 14.78 -6.58
C GLN A 9 11.08 13.98 -5.64
N MET A 10 10.77 12.70 -5.38
CA MET A 10 11.67 11.80 -4.65
C MET A 10 12.87 11.46 -5.53
N SER A 11 14.02 11.23 -4.89
CA SER A 11 15.18 10.65 -5.57
C SER A 11 14.77 9.33 -6.23
N ILE A 12 15.31 9.01 -7.42
CA ILE A 12 14.92 7.81 -8.16
C ILE A 12 15.10 6.55 -7.29
N GLY A 13 16.16 6.50 -6.50
CA GLY A 13 16.45 5.40 -5.56
C GLY A 13 15.53 5.33 -4.35
N ASP A 14 14.67 6.33 -4.13
CA ASP A 14 13.67 6.33 -3.06
C ASP A 14 12.26 6.00 -3.55
N ARG A 15 12.04 6.00 -4.87
CA ARG A 15 10.72 5.70 -5.46
C ARG A 15 10.40 4.21 -5.32
N PRO A 16 9.19 3.84 -4.86
CA PRO A 16 8.90 2.45 -4.50
C PRO A 16 9.11 1.41 -5.62
N ARG A 17 8.77 1.74 -6.87
CA ARG A 17 8.90 0.82 -8.00
C ARG A 17 10.36 0.63 -8.42
N GLU A 18 11.13 1.69 -8.39
CA GLU A 18 12.56 1.70 -8.73
C GLU A 18 13.38 1.03 -7.61
N ARG A 19 12.99 1.23 -6.35
CA ARG A 19 13.50 0.45 -5.22
C ARG A 19 13.21 -1.04 -5.35
N LEU A 20 11.99 -1.39 -5.72
CA LEU A 20 11.62 -2.79 -5.98
C LEU A 20 12.56 -3.43 -7.01
N LEU A 21 12.86 -2.71 -8.10
CA LEU A 21 13.76 -3.19 -9.16
C LEU A 21 15.22 -3.29 -8.71
N SER A 22 15.70 -2.36 -7.87
CA SER A 22 17.11 -2.29 -7.48
C SER A 22 17.48 -3.20 -6.31
N VAL A 23 16.63 -3.27 -5.28
CA VAL A 23 16.94 -3.99 -4.03
C VAL A 23 16.06 -5.22 -3.79
N GLY A 24 14.98 -5.39 -4.58
CA GLY A 24 14.04 -6.50 -4.47
C GLY A 24 12.99 -6.32 -3.37
N ILE A 25 11.83 -6.96 -3.55
CA ILE A 25 10.65 -6.81 -2.67
C ILE A 25 10.96 -7.06 -1.18
N ARG A 26 11.86 -7.99 -0.87
CA ARG A 26 12.20 -8.37 0.50
C ARG A 26 12.92 -7.29 1.29
N ARG A 27 13.44 -6.25 0.62
CA ARG A 27 14.12 -5.11 1.26
C ARG A 27 13.23 -3.87 1.37
N LEU A 28 12.00 -3.92 0.84
CA LEU A 28 11.04 -2.84 0.97
C LEU A 28 10.34 -2.93 2.34
N ARG A 29 10.06 -1.78 2.96
CA ARG A 29 9.17 -1.68 4.12
C ARG A 29 7.71 -1.89 3.68
N ASP A 30 6.84 -2.25 4.62
CA ASP A 30 5.41 -2.46 4.35
C ASP A 30 4.75 -1.29 3.61
N VAL A 31 5.09 -0.05 3.99
CA VAL A 31 4.58 1.16 3.33
C VAL A 31 5.00 1.25 1.86
N GLU A 32 6.20 0.78 1.52
CA GLU A 32 6.72 0.80 0.15
C GLU A 32 6.09 -0.33 -0.67
N VAL A 33 5.94 -1.52 -0.08
CA VAL A 33 5.22 -2.64 -0.70
C VAL A 33 3.79 -2.23 -1.03
N LEU A 34 3.09 -1.63 -0.08
CA LEU A 34 1.73 -1.15 -0.30
C LEU A 34 1.69 0.00 -1.30
N ALA A 35 2.65 0.93 -1.29
CA ALA A 35 2.73 1.99 -2.29
C ALA A 35 2.91 1.46 -3.73
N VAL A 36 3.64 0.35 -3.91
CA VAL A 36 3.74 -0.35 -5.19
C VAL A 36 2.38 -0.92 -5.61
N ILE A 37 1.66 -1.57 -4.68
CA ILE A 37 0.32 -2.12 -4.93
C ILE A 37 -0.66 -1.00 -5.30
N ILE A 38 -0.64 0.12 -4.57
CA ILE A 38 -1.46 1.30 -4.84
C ILE A 38 -1.13 1.86 -6.24
N GLY A 39 0.15 1.88 -6.61
CA GLY A 39 0.63 2.24 -7.93
C GLY A 39 0.76 3.75 -8.14
N SER A 40 -0.30 4.52 -7.89
CA SER A 40 -0.29 5.98 -8.01
C SER A 40 -0.91 6.65 -6.80
N GLY A 41 -0.36 7.80 -6.42
CA GLY A 41 -1.01 8.68 -5.44
C GLY A 41 -2.31 9.27 -5.99
N ILE A 42 -2.92 10.11 -5.17
CA ILE A 42 -4.06 10.95 -5.53
C ILE A 42 -3.63 12.41 -5.61
N ARG A 43 -4.56 13.29 -5.99
CA ARG A 43 -4.26 14.73 -6.09
C ARG A 43 -3.71 15.33 -4.80
N SER A 44 -4.16 14.84 -3.65
CA SER A 44 -3.82 15.35 -2.32
C SER A 44 -2.71 14.59 -1.60
N CYS A 45 -2.14 13.51 -2.16
CA CYS A 45 -0.99 12.82 -1.58
C CYS A 45 -0.36 11.79 -2.53
N SER A 46 0.92 11.50 -2.31
CA SER A 46 1.65 10.42 -2.97
C SER A 46 1.11 9.03 -2.61
N SER A 47 1.49 8.00 -3.39
CA SER A 47 1.14 6.60 -3.07
C SER A 47 1.78 6.13 -1.76
N VAL A 48 2.94 6.67 -1.39
CA VAL A 48 3.62 6.37 -0.12
C VAL A 48 2.86 6.97 1.06
N GLU A 49 2.42 8.22 0.96
CA GLU A 49 1.60 8.86 1.98
C GLU A 49 0.23 8.16 2.11
N LEU A 50 -0.41 7.79 0.99
CA LEU A 50 -1.66 7.04 1.02
C LEU A 50 -1.47 5.66 1.66
N ALA A 51 -0.39 4.94 1.32
CA ALA A 51 -0.03 3.68 1.96
C ALA A 51 0.16 3.84 3.47
N ALA A 52 0.84 4.90 3.91
CA ALA A 52 1.05 5.18 5.32
C ALA A 52 -0.27 5.42 6.06
N ARG A 53 -1.21 6.18 5.47
CA ARG A 53 -2.55 6.41 6.03
C ARG A 53 -3.33 5.11 6.19
N ILE A 54 -3.31 4.25 5.16
CA ILE A 54 -3.98 2.95 5.18
C ILE A 54 -3.39 2.06 6.28
N LEU A 55 -2.06 1.94 6.35
CA LEU A 55 -1.40 1.14 7.38
C LEU A 55 -1.66 1.69 8.79
N HIS A 56 -1.71 3.01 8.96
CA HIS A 56 -2.07 3.61 10.23
C HIS A 56 -3.52 3.28 10.64
N ARG A 57 -4.49 3.41 9.73
CA ARG A 57 -5.91 3.08 9.99
C ARG A 57 -6.14 1.59 10.28
N THR A 58 -5.27 0.74 9.75
CA THR A 58 -5.38 -0.72 9.89
C THR A 58 -4.40 -1.29 10.91
N SER A 59 -3.71 -0.46 11.69
CA SER A 59 -2.74 -0.90 12.71
C SER A 59 -1.60 -1.78 12.16
N GLY A 60 -1.13 -1.47 10.94
CA GLY A 60 -0.02 -2.13 10.26
C GLY A 60 -0.45 -3.23 9.28
N ALA A 61 0.54 -3.94 8.70
CA ALA A 61 0.29 -4.93 7.66
C ALA A 61 -0.56 -6.12 8.12
N ALA A 62 -0.45 -6.51 9.39
CA ALA A 62 -1.26 -7.59 9.96
C ALA A 62 -2.74 -7.22 10.02
N GLY A 63 -3.09 -6.01 10.47
CA GLY A 63 -4.48 -5.56 10.47
C GLY A 63 -4.97 -5.18 9.07
N LEU A 64 -4.09 -4.74 8.16
CA LEU A 64 -4.43 -4.56 6.75
C LEU A 64 -4.84 -5.89 6.09
N ALA A 65 -4.20 -7.00 6.47
CA ALA A 65 -4.58 -8.30 5.98
C ALA A 65 -6.07 -8.55 6.31
N GLU A 66 -6.49 -8.33 7.55
CA GLU A 66 -7.85 -8.59 8.03
C GLU A 66 -8.87 -7.45 7.80
N ALA A 67 -8.45 -6.34 7.18
CA ALA A 67 -9.31 -5.17 6.98
C ALA A 67 -10.50 -5.47 6.04
N SER A 68 -11.68 -4.94 6.40
CA SER A 68 -12.87 -5.01 5.56
C SER A 68 -12.87 -3.91 4.48
N LEU A 69 -13.75 -4.03 3.49
CA LEU A 69 -13.94 -2.98 2.48
C LEU A 69 -14.39 -1.67 3.12
N GLU A 70 -15.32 -1.74 4.08
CA GLU A 70 -15.87 -0.59 4.79
C GLU A 70 -14.78 0.15 5.54
N GLN A 71 -13.93 -0.56 6.29
CA GLN A 71 -12.81 0.05 7.01
C GLN A 71 -11.82 0.75 6.07
N LEU A 72 -11.58 0.21 4.88
CA LEU A 72 -10.69 0.84 3.90
C LEU A 72 -11.33 2.06 3.25
N LEU A 73 -12.64 2.05 3.00
CA LEU A 73 -13.38 3.18 2.43
C LEU A 73 -13.45 4.39 3.38
N GLU A 74 -13.20 4.20 4.68
CA GLU A 74 -13.08 5.29 5.66
C GLU A 74 -11.77 6.09 5.53
N VAL A 75 -10.80 5.61 4.74
CA VAL A 75 -9.53 6.31 4.53
C VAL A 75 -9.68 7.31 3.40
N ASP A 76 -9.48 8.61 3.71
CA ASP A 76 -9.47 9.67 2.69
C ASP A 76 -8.46 9.36 1.58
N GLY A 77 -8.98 9.31 0.35
CA GLY A 77 -8.23 8.93 -0.84
C GLY A 77 -8.36 7.47 -1.29
N VAL A 78 -9.07 6.63 -0.53
CA VAL A 78 -9.34 5.24 -0.90
C VAL A 78 -10.75 5.11 -1.48
N GLY A 79 -10.82 5.02 -2.81
CA GLY A 79 -12.06 4.70 -3.50
C GLY A 79 -12.36 3.19 -3.57
N PRO A 80 -13.56 2.78 -4.00
CA PRO A 80 -13.99 1.38 -4.08
C PRO A 80 -13.02 0.49 -4.88
N ALA A 81 -12.51 0.99 -6.02
CA ALA A 81 -11.57 0.23 -6.84
C ALA A 81 -10.27 -0.11 -6.09
N LEU A 82 -9.73 0.85 -5.34
CA LEU A 82 -8.51 0.63 -4.55
C LEU A 82 -8.77 -0.32 -3.38
N ALA A 83 -9.89 -0.12 -2.65
CA ALA A 83 -10.28 -0.98 -1.55
C ALA A 83 -10.44 -2.45 -1.99
N MET A 84 -11.17 -2.69 -3.09
CA MET A 84 -11.35 -4.03 -3.66
C MET A 84 -10.02 -4.69 -4.04
N ARG A 85 -9.11 -3.94 -4.65
CA ARG A 85 -7.78 -4.47 -5.01
C ARG A 85 -6.98 -4.89 -3.78
N ILE A 86 -7.01 -4.09 -2.71
CA ILE A 86 -6.31 -4.40 -1.45
C ILE A 86 -6.90 -5.66 -0.81
N VAL A 87 -8.22 -5.71 -0.61
CA VAL A 87 -8.90 -6.86 0.01
C VAL A 87 -8.66 -8.14 -0.79
N ALA A 88 -8.73 -8.08 -2.13
CA ALA A 88 -8.44 -9.22 -3.00
C ALA A 88 -7.00 -9.71 -2.84
N GLY A 89 -6.03 -8.80 -2.77
CA GLY A 89 -4.61 -9.12 -2.54
C GLY A 89 -4.36 -9.76 -1.17
N SER A 90 -4.98 -9.22 -0.12
CA SER A 90 -4.91 -9.78 1.24
C SER A 90 -5.50 -11.19 1.30
N GLU A 91 -6.67 -11.41 0.69
CA GLU A 91 -7.29 -12.74 0.64
C GLU A 91 -6.45 -13.76 -0.13
N LEU A 92 -5.88 -13.37 -1.28
CA LEU A 92 -4.99 -14.24 -2.03
C LEU A 92 -3.78 -14.65 -1.19
N SER A 93 -3.18 -13.69 -0.47
CA SER A 93 -2.04 -13.92 0.42
C SER A 93 -2.39 -14.89 1.55
N ARG A 94 -3.55 -14.73 2.20
CA ARG A 94 -4.04 -15.68 3.21
C ARG A 94 -4.24 -17.09 2.65
N ARG A 95 -4.86 -17.21 1.47
CA ARG A 95 -5.08 -18.50 0.82
C ARG A 95 -3.76 -19.21 0.48
N ALA A 96 -2.75 -18.46 0.04
CA ALA A 96 -1.41 -19.00 -0.18
C ALA A 96 -0.78 -19.48 1.14
N ALA A 97 -0.84 -18.67 2.19
CA ALA A 97 -0.29 -19.02 3.50
C ALA A 97 -0.96 -20.24 4.15
N ARG A 98 -2.28 -20.41 3.97
CA ARG A 98 -3.01 -21.61 4.46
C ARG A 98 -2.55 -22.89 3.77
N ARG A 99 -2.29 -22.83 2.45
CA ARG A 99 -1.81 -23.99 1.68
C ARG A 99 -0.37 -24.36 1.98
N ALA A 100 0.47 -23.38 2.31
CA ALA A 100 1.87 -23.62 2.66
C ALA A 100 2.06 -24.23 4.08
N LYS A 101 1.00 -24.25 4.89
CA LYS A 101 0.99 -24.80 6.25
C LYS A 101 0.36 -26.20 6.34
N GLY A 102 -0.06 -26.77 5.20
CA GLY A 102 -0.50 -28.17 5.08
C GLY A 102 0.51 -28.95 4.25
#